data_AF-A0A7G1KNA0-F1
#
_entry.id   AF-A0A7G1KNA0-F1
#
_cell.length_a   1.000
_cell.length_b   1.000
_cell.length_c   1.000
_cell.angle_alpha   90.00
_cell.angle_beta   90.00
_cell.angle_gamma   90.00
#
_symmetry.space_group_name_H-M   'P 1'
#
loop_
_entity.id
_entity.type
_entity.pdbx_description
1 polymer ?
#
loop_
_entity_poly.entity_id
_entity_poly.type
_entity_poly.pdbx_seq_one_letter_code
_entity_poly.pdbx_strand_id
1 'polypeptide(L)'
;MTAERRFDVDVLIVGSGFGGSVTALRLVEKGYRVAVVEAGRRFSDADFAATNWDLRRYLWAPRLGCYGIQRIHRLRDCFILAGAGVGGGSLNYANTLYKPGAAFFGDQQWADITDWDAELSPHYDQARAMLGVVPNPHTTPADEIIESVARDMGVGDTFVPTPVGVYFGEPGKTVPDPYFGGVGPERTGCVECGECMTGCRHGAKNTLVKNYLGLAERAGAEIHPLTTVTALRPLPDGSWRVETRRTGAWVRRRPRTFAARHVVLAAGTWGTQRLLFAMRDSGVLPHLSSRLGVLTRTNSEAILGAGRTEVNPELDLTAGVAITSSFHPTADTHIEPVRYGKGSNAMGLLQTYLVDGGRRTPRWARVFGTALAHPVLTVRLLRTRRWSERTLILLVMQSLDNSITTYTKRGLFGRRYTSKQGYGEPNPAWIPPGHEVTRRVSEKLGATPGSTWPDVFGVPMTAHFIGGCVIGADADHGVLDPYHRVWGYPTLSVIDGSAISANLGVNPSLTIAAQAERAASLWPNNGEEDTRPPMGHPYRRVPAVRPRNPVVPAGAPAALRLPLYVVRDSGADTVGGQSA
;
A
#
# COMPACT_ATOMS: atom_id res chain seq x y z
N MET A 1 36.23 -23.98 -19.50
CA MET A 1 34.86 -23.80 -20.02
C MET A 1 33.97 -23.45 -18.85
N THR A 2 33.65 -22.17 -18.68
CA THR A 2 32.77 -21.69 -17.61
C THR A 2 31.36 -22.24 -17.86
N ALA A 3 30.78 -22.96 -16.89
CA ALA A 3 29.42 -23.47 -16.97
C ALA A 3 28.47 -22.36 -17.46
N GLU A 4 27.78 -22.60 -18.57
CA GLU A 4 26.78 -21.67 -19.11
C GLU A 4 25.77 -21.35 -18.00
N ARG A 5 25.64 -20.07 -17.64
CA ARG A 5 24.67 -19.63 -16.64
C ARG A 5 23.25 -19.93 -17.16
N ARG A 6 22.60 -20.94 -16.58
CA ARG A 6 21.23 -21.37 -16.94
C ARG A 6 20.16 -20.27 -16.74
N PHE A 7 20.39 -19.32 -15.83
CA PHE A 7 19.45 -18.23 -15.51
C PHE A 7 20.18 -16.89 -15.38
N ASP A 8 19.54 -15.82 -15.86
CA ASP A 8 20.01 -14.44 -15.68
C ASP A 8 20.07 -14.10 -14.19
N VAL A 9 19.00 -14.42 -13.47
CA VAL A 9 18.84 -14.21 -12.01
C VAL A 9 18.22 -15.42 -11.33
N ASP A 10 18.41 -15.54 -10.02
CA ASP A 10 17.74 -16.60 -9.25
C ASP A 10 16.29 -16.20 -8.95
N VAL A 11 16.05 -14.92 -8.62
CA VAL A 11 14.72 -14.39 -8.32
C VAL A 11 14.48 -13.09 -9.07
N LEU A 12 13.40 -13.06 -9.86
CA LEU A 12 12.93 -11.84 -10.50
C LEU A 12 11.70 -11.29 -9.76
N ILE A 13 11.80 -10.08 -9.24
CA ILE A 13 10.74 -9.38 -8.53
C ILE A 13 10.09 -8.36 -9.46
N VAL A 14 8.78 -8.45 -9.64
CA VAL A 14 8.01 -7.53 -10.49
C VAL A 14 7.37 -6.46 -9.63
N GLY A 15 7.96 -5.26 -9.62
CA GLY A 15 7.53 -4.11 -8.83
C GLY A 15 8.42 -3.86 -7.61
N SER A 16 8.64 -2.56 -7.33
CA SER A 16 9.58 -2.09 -6.31
C SER A 16 8.92 -1.43 -5.10
N GLY A 17 7.62 -1.70 -4.88
CA GLY A 17 6.87 -1.22 -3.70
C GLY A 17 7.22 -1.99 -2.42
N PHE A 18 6.40 -1.84 -1.37
CA PHE A 18 6.67 -2.40 -0.03
C PHE A 18 7.08 -3.86 -0.07
N GLY A 19 6.20 -4.76 -0.53
CA GLY A 19 6.53 -6.18 -0.50
C GLY A 19 7.66 -6.59 -1.45
N GLY A 20 7.81 -5.90 -2.60
CA GLY A 20 8.93 -6.14 -3.52
C GLY A 20 10.29 -5.73 -2.94
N SER A 21 10.36 -4.57 -2.28
CA SER A 21 11.59 -4.07 -1.65
C SER A 21 12.03 -4.89 -0.44
N VAL A 22 11.07 -5.30 0.41
CA VAL A 22 11.34 -6.18 1.56
C VAL A 22 11.87 -7.51 1.07
N THR A 23 11.17 -8.13 0.11
CA THR A 23 11.58 -9.41 -0.48
C THR A 23 12.96 -9.29 -1.13
N ALA A 24 13.25 -8.19 -1.84
CA ALA A 24 14.55 -7.97 -2.46
C ALA A 24 15.68 -7.98 -1.44
N LEU A 25 15.55 -7.20 -0.35
CA LEU A 25 16.56 -7.15 0.70
C LEU A 25 16.78 -8.54 1.31
N ARG A 26 15.69 -9.17 1.77
CA ARG A 26 15.78 -10.44 2.50
C ARG A 26 16.34 -11.59 1.65
N LEU A 27 16.03 -11.62 0.36
CA LEU A 27 16.57 -12.65 -0.54
C LEU A 27 18.03 -12.39 -0.93
N VAL A 28 18.47 -11.13 -1.06
CA VAL A 28 19.90 -10.83 -1.22
C VAL A 28 20.68 -11.24 0.03
N GLU A 29 20.17 -10.94 1.23
CA GLU A 29 20.78 -11.37 2.50
C GLU A 29 20.91 -12.91 2.60
N LYS A 30 20.01 -13.65 1.94
CA LYS A 30 20.00 -15.11 1.82
C LYS A 30 20.90 -15.66 0.69
N GLY A 31 21.59 -14.79 -0.05
CA GLY A 31 22.55 -15.15 -1.09
C GLY A 31 21.93 -15.45 -2.47
N TYR A 32 20.69 -15.00 -2.73
CA TYR A 32 20.10 -15.08 -4.06
C TYR A 32 20.56 -13.93 -4.96
N ARG A 33 20.75 -14.19 -6.25
CA ARG A 33 20.86 -13.13 -7.26
C ARG A 33 19.47 -12.59 -7.58
N VAL A 34 19.21 -11.34 -7.22
CA VAL A 34 17.90 -10.71 -7.31
C VAL A 34 17.91 -9.58 -8.34
N ALA A 35 16.91 -9.57 -9.22
CA ALA A 35 16.57 -8.38 -10.02
C ALA A 35 15.15 -7.91 -9.74
N VAL A 36 14.96 -6.59 -9.71
CA VAL A 36 13.68 -5.91 -9.51
C VAL A 36 13.33 -5.12 -10.76
N VAL A 37 12.18 -5.42 -11.37
CA VAL A 37 11.69 -4.71 -12.57
C VAL A 37 10.60 -3.73 -12.17
N GLU A 38 10.81 -2.44 -12.43
CA GLU A 38 9.88 -1.37 -12.07
C GLU A 38 9.38 -0.63 -13.31
N ALA A 39 8.07 -0.51 -13.44
CA ALA A 39 7.44 0.22 -14.54
C ALA A 39 7.77 1.72 -14.48
N GLY A 40 7.83 2.28 -13.27
CA GLY A 40 8.17 3.65 -12.92
C GLY A 40 9.64 4.05 -13.15
N ARG A 41 9.90 5.35 -13.15
CA ARG A 41 11.29 5.88 -13.18
C ARG A 41 11.89 5.94 -11.78
N ARG A 42 13.21 6.10 -11.71
CA ARG A 42 13.92 6.46 -10.47
C ARG A 42 13.79 7.97 -10.23
N PHE A 43 13.72 8.35 -8.95
CA PHE A 43 13.67 9.73 -8.49
C PHE A 43 14.79 9.96 -7.48
N SER A 44 15.52 11.05 -7.64
CA SER A 44 16.20 11.72 -6.54
C SER A 44 15.21 12.61 -5.78
N ASP A 45 15.55 13.08 -4.58
CA ASP A 45 14.68 13.98 -3.82
C ASP A 45 14.38 15.29 -4.61
N ALA A 46 15.32 15.77 -5.44
CA ALA A 46 15.14 16.95 -6.30
C ALA A 46 14.24 16.70 -7.53
N ASP A 47 14.00 15.44 -7.90
CA ASP A 47 13.18 15.07 -9.06
C ASP A 47 11.67 15.18 -8.79
N PHE A 48 11.25 15.19 -7.52
CA PHE A 48 9.83 15.29 -7.17
C PHE A 48 9.27 16.66 -7.55
N ALA A 49 7.98 16.67 -7.86
CA ALA A 49 7.27 17.88 -8.22
C ALA A 49 7.25 18.85 -7.03
N ALA A 50 7.65 20.11 -7.23
CA ALA A 50 7.55 21.13 -6.18
C ALA A 50 6.08 21.39 -5.78
N THR A 51 5.16 21.26 -6.73
CA THR A 51 3.72 21.25 -6.45
C THR A 51 3.03 20.24 -7.38
N ASN A 52 1.83 19.79 -7.02
CA ASN A 52 1.01 18.93 -7.88
C ASN A 52 0.48 19.62 -9.16
N TRP A 53 0.78 20.91 -9.41
CA TRP A 53 0.55 21.56 -10.71
C TRP A 53 1.60 21.24 -11.76
N ASP A 54 2.79 20.76 -11.36
CA ASP A 54 3.74 20.17 -12.32
C ASP A 54 3.25 18.77 -12.71
N LEU A 55 2.21 18.73 -13.54
CA LEU A 55 1.52 17.50 -13.93
C LEU A 55 2.44 16.49 -14.61
N ARG A 56 3.51 16.95 -15.28
CA ARG A 56 4.48 16.06 -15.94
C ARG A 56 5.33 15.29 -14.94
N ARG A 57 5.73 15.94 -13.83
CA ARG A 57 6.50 15.33 -12.74
C ARG A 57 5.63 14.72 -11.64
N TYR A 58 4.35 15.09 -11.56
CA TYR A 58 3.41 14.56 -10.57
C TYR A 58 2.59 13.37 -11.10
N LEU A 59 1.97 13.46 -12.28
CA LEU A 59 1.09 12.40 -12.79
C LEU A 59 1.84 11.30 -13.55
N TRP A 60 1.38 10.07 -13.39
CA TRP A 60 1.81 8.91 -14.14
C TRP A 60 0.88 8.65 -15.33
N ALA A 61 1.31 9.11 -16.51
CA ALA A 61 0.66 8.85 -17.80
C ALA A 61 1.73 8.69 -18.88
N PRO A 62 2.50 7.59 -18.88
CA PRO A 62 3.73 7.47 -19.67
C PRO A 62 3.51 7.59 -21.18
N ARG A 63 2.32 7.23 -21.68
CA ARG A 63 1.92 7.43 -23.09
C ARG A 63 1.77 8.90 -23.48
N LEU A 64 1.53 9.78 -22.52
CA LEU A 64 1.41 11.23 -22.67
C LEU A 64 2.71 11.96 -22.26
N GLY A 65 3.78 11.22 -21.95
CA GLY A 65 5.05 11.80 -21.51
C GLY A 65 5.10 12.20 -20.02
N CYS A 66 4.07 11.90 -19.23
CA CYS A 66 4.08 12.14 -17.78
C CYS A 66 4.60 10.90 -17.04
N TYR A 67 5.68 11.06 -16.28
CA TYR A 67 6.37 9.97 -15.57
C TYR A 67 6.48 10.27 -14.07
N GLY A 68 5.47 10.95 -13.51
CA GLY A 68 5.41 11.30 -12.11
C GLY A 68 4.96 10.16 -11.19
N ILE A 69 4.93 10.46 -9.89
CA ILE A 69 4.69 9.46 -8.84
C ILE A 69 3.22 9.10 -8.63
N GLN A 70 2.29 9.98 -8.98
CA GLN A 70 0.86 9.78 -8.76
C GLN A 70 0.22 9.04 -9.93
N ARG A 71 -0.22 7.81 -9.70
CA ARG A 71 -0.97 7.00 -10.64
C ARG A 71 -2.44 6.98 -10.25
N ILE A 72 -3.32 7.06 -11.25
CA ILE A 72 -4.77 6.98 -11.07
C ILE A 72 -5.30 5.88 -11.99
N HIS A 73 -6.05 4.95 -11.41
CA HIS A 73 -6.74 3.90 -12.14
C HIS A 73 -8.24 4.06 -12.00
N ARG A 74 -8.94 3.87 -13.11
CA ARG A 74 -10.40 3.80 -13.12
C ARG A 74 -10.82 2.34 -13.18
N LEU A 75 -11.53 1.89 -12.16
CA LEU A 75 -12.31 0.66 -12.16
C LEU A 75 -13.79 1.00 -12.40
N ARG A 76 -14.66 -0.01 -12.53
CA ARG A 76 -16.10 0.25 -12.68
C ARG A 76 -16.66 0.88 -11.40
N ASP A 77 -16.31 0.32 -10.25
CA ASP A 77 -16.93 0.63 -8.97
C ASP A 77 -16.05 1.53 -8.07
N CYS A 78 -14.85 1.93 -8.51
CA CYS A 78 -13.98 2.86 -7.76
C CYS A 78 -12.91 3.53 -8.63
N PHE A 79 -12.35 4.62 -8.12
CA PHE A 79 -11.06 5.18 -8.56
C PHE A 79 -9.97 4.81 -7.56
N ILE A 80 -8.79 4.43 -8.07
CA ILE A 80 -7.69 3.94 -7.24
C ILE A 80 -6.49 4.86 -7.44
N LEU A 81 -5.99 5.42 -6.34
CA LEU A 81 -4.76 6.18 -6.26
C LEU A 81 -3.61 5.22 -5.92
N ALA A 82 -2.49 5.31 -6.64
CA ALA A 82 -1.33 4.46 -6.43
C ALA A 82 -0.02 5.22 -6.70
N GLY A 83 1.09 4.69 -6.21
CA GLY A 83 2.43 5.18 -6.51
C GLY A 83 3.01 4.59 -7.80
N ALA A 84 3.90 5.33 -8.46
CA ALA A 84 4.66 4.88 -9.62
C ALA A 84 6.11 5.37 -9.55
N GLY A 85 7.07 4.44 -9.55
CA GLY A 85 8.48 4.78 -9.44
C GLY A 85 9.25 3.71 -8.71
N VAL A 86 10.58 3.80 -8.75
CA VAL A 86 11.46 2.96 -7.91
C VAL A 86 11.17 3.30 -6.44
N GLY A 87 10.55 2.38 -5.71
CA GLY A 87 10.01 2.59 -4.36
C GLY A 87 8.48 2.61 -4.28
N GLY A 88 7.77 2.49 -5.41
CA GLY A 88 6.31 2.31 -5.48
C GLY A 88 5.49 3.34 -4.69
N GLY A 89 4.50 2.86 -3.92
CA GLY A 89 3.61 3.69 -3.10
C GLY A 89 4.30 4.53 -2.02
N SER A 90 5.50 4.15 -1.56
CA SER A 90 6.22 4.93 -0.54
C SER A 90 6.60 6.34 -1.03
N LEU A 91 6.64 6.57 -2.34
CA LEU A 91 6.97 7.85 -2.93
C LEU A 91 5.88 8.90 -2.68
N ASN A 92 4.59 8.52 -2.74
CA ASN A 92 3.45 9.45 -2.63
C ASN A 92 2.45 9.12 -1.50
N TYR A 93 2.72 8.12 -0.66
CA TYR A 93 1.92 7.89 0.56
C TYR A 93 2.12 8.99 1.62
N ALA A 94 1.16 9.06 2.56
CA ALA A 94 1.18 9.94 3.73
C ALA A 94 1.89 9.36 4.96
N ASN A 95 2.59 8.23 4.78
CA ASN A 95 3.50 7.63 5.78
C ASN A 95 2.91 7.23 7.14
N THR A 96 1.61 6.98 7.22
CA THR A 96 0.95 6.36 8.39
C THR A 96 1.09 4.84 8.39
N LEU A 97 1.41 4.26 9.55
CA LEU A 97 1.89 2.88 9.67
C LEU A 97 1.28 2.17 10.90
N TYR A 98 -0.05 1.99 10.86
CA TYR A 98 -0.80 1.28 11.89
C TYR A 98 -0.68 -0.24 11.77
N LYS A 99 -0.75 -0.92 12.91
CA LYS A 99 -1.05 -2.37 12.97
C LYS A 99 -2.58 -2.50 13.07
N PRO A 100 -3.23 -3.34 12.25
CA PRO A 100 -4.68 -3.55 12.32
C PRO A 100 -5.10 -4.21 13.65
N GLY A 101 -6.39 -4.13 13.97
CA GLY A 101 -6.98 -4.74 15.17
C GLY A 101 -7.31 -6.24 15.00
N ALA A 102 -7.86 -6.84 16.06
CA ALA A 102 -8.15 -8.28 16.14
C ALA A 102 -9.07 -8.81 15.02
N ALA A 103 -10.02 -7.99 14.55
CA ALA A 103 -10.93 -8.38 13.47
C ALA A 103 -10.21 -8.79 12.17
N PHE A 104 -9.06 -8.18 11.87
CA PHE A 104 -8.24 -8.54 10.71
C PHE A 104 -7.61 -9.93 10.86
N PHE A 105 -7.07 -10.23 12.05
CA PHE A 105 -6.37 -11.48 12.33
C PHE A 105 -7.32 -12.67 12.48
N GLY A 106 -8.53 -12.43 13.00
CA GLY A 106 -9.59 -13.42 13.18
C GLY A 106 -10.58 -13.54 12.02
N ASP A 107 -10.29 -12.96 10.86
CA ASP A 107 -11.17 -13.01 9.68
C ASP A 107 -11.34 -14.44 9.15
N GLN A 108 -12.58 -14.83 8.86
CA GLN A 108 -12.96 -16.17 8.38
C GLN A 108 -12.20 -16.63 7.13
N GLN A 109 -11.66 -15.72 6.32
CA GLN A 109 -10.90 -16.07 5.12
C GLN A 109 -9.64 -16.89 5.45
N TRP A 110 -9.05 -16.70 6.63
CA TRP A 110 -7.74 -17.26 6.95
C TRP A 110 -7.52 -17.64 8.41
N ALA A 111 -8.44 -17.31 9.33
CA ALA A 111 -8.29 -17.57 10.77
C ALA A 111 -8.00 -19.05 11.12
N ASP A 112 -8.58 -19.99 10.38
CA ASP A 112 -8.42 -21.44 10.64
C ASP A 112 -7.04 -21.99 10.23
N ILE A 113 -6.19 -21.18 9.59
CA ILE A 113 -4.87 -21.62 9.10
C ILE A 113 -3.84 -21.60 10.25
N THR A 114 -3.80 -20.52 11.02
CA THR A 114 -2.82 -20.27 12.10
C THR A 114 -3.26 -19.06 12.93
N ASP A 115 -2.66 -18.88 14.11
CA ASP A 115 -2.78 -17.63 14.85
C ASP A 115 -1.98 -16.52 14.16
N TRP A 116 -2.67 -15.77 13.29
CA TRP A 116 -2.06 -14.73 12.48
C TRP A 116 -1.54 -13.53 13.28
N ASP A 117 -2.12 -13.22 14.44
CA ASP A 117 -1.60 -12.12 15.26
C ASP A 117 -0.27 -12.52 15.89
N ALA A 118 -0.22 -13.72 16.50
CA ALA A 118 1.02 -14.25 17.07
C ALA A 118 2.09 -14.51 16.00
N GLU A 119 1.69 -14.84 14.78
CA GLU A 119 2.63 -15.09 13.68
C GLU A 119 3.14 -13.82 13.00
N LEU A 120 2.31 -12.81 12.79
CA LEU A 120 2.72 -11.58 12.11
C LEU A 120 3.30 -10.53 13.05
N SER A 121 2.99 -10.53 14.35
CA SER A 121 3.42 -9.50 15.31
C SER A 121 4.94 -9.24 15.29
N PRO A 122 5.82 -10.26 15.33
CA PRO A 122 7.27 -10.01 15.26
C PRO A 122 7.71 -9.36 13.93
N HIS A 123 7.00 -9.66 12.84
CA HIS A 123 7.27 -9.08 11.53
C HIS A 123 6.74 -7.65 11.41
N TYR A 124 5.66 -7.29 12.13
CA TYR A 124 5.25 -5.90 12.31
C TYR A 124 6.32 -5.09 13.04
N ASP A 125 6.91 -5.65 14.09
CA ASP A 125 7.97 -4.97 14.85
C ASP A 125 9.24 -4.77 14.01
N GLN A 126 9.65 -5.79 13.26
CA GLN A 126 10.76 -5.67 12.32
C GLN A 126 10.48 -4.60 11.24
N ALA A 127 9.27 -4.60 10.66
CA ALA A 127 8.88 -3.62 9.65
C ALA A 127 8.83 -2.18 10.24
N ARG A 128 8.36 -2.02 11.48
CA ARG A 128 8.38 -0.73 12.19
C ARG A 128 9.80 -0.20 12.37
N ALA A 129 10.74 -1.06 12.78
CA ALA A 129 12.13 -0.69 12.94
C ALA A 129 12.77 -0.27 11.61
N MET A 130 12.54 -1.03 10.54
CA MET A 130 13.08 -0.73 9.20
C MET A 130 12.48 0.53 8.56
N LEU A 131 11.20 0.81 8.82
CA LEU A 131 10.52 2.02 8.32
C LEU A 131 10.77 3.25 9.22
N GLY A 132 11.42 3.07 10.38
CA GLY A 132 11.68 4.14 11.35
C GLY A 132 10.39 4.74 11.89
N VAL A 133 9.45 3.88 12.31
CA VAL A 133 8.12 4.30 12.79
C VAL A 133 8.23 4.94 14.15
N VAL A 134 7.75 6.17 14.27
CA VAL A 134 7.62 6.91 15.53
C VAL A 134 6.26 7.57 15.60
N PRO A 135 5.67 7.77 16.80
CA PRO A 135 4.52 8.65 16.95
C PRO A 135 4.88 10.06 16.46
N ASN A 136 3.96 10.72 15.76
CA ASN A 136 4.10 12.13 15.41
C ASN A 136 4.29 12.97 16.71
N PRO A 137 5.41 13.70 16.87
CA PRO A 137 5.75 14.37 18.12
C PRO A 137 5.13 15.76 18.27
N HIS A 138 4.54 16.33 17.20
CA HIS A 138 4.09 17.71 17.18
C HIS A 138 2.59 17.82 16.99
N THR A 139 1.98 18.81 17.65
CA THR A 139 0.57 19.15 17.49
C THR A 139 0.45 20.31 16.51
N THR A 140 -0.47 20.19 15.56
CA THR A 140 -0.78 21.21 14.54
C THR A 140 -2.17 21.81 14.79
N PRO A 141 -2.49 22.96 14.19
CA PRO A 141 -3.84 23.53 14.36
C PRO A 141 -4.96 22.60 13.86
N ALA A 142 -4.67 21.74 12.87
CA ALA A 142 -5.60 20.71 12.44
C ALA A 142 -5.86 19.66 13.54
N ASP A 143 -4.85 19.33 14.35
CA ASP A 143 -4.97 18.36 15.43
C ASP A 143 -5.84 18.91 16.56
N GLU A 144 -5.69 20.18 16.93
CA GLU A 144 -6.54 20.84 17.93
C GLU A 144 -8.02 20.79 17.55
N ILE A 145 -8.31 21.01 16.26
CA ILE A 145 -9.68 20.92 15.73
C ILE A 145 -10.20 19.49 15.83
N ILE A 146 -9.40 18.51 15.39
CA ILE A 146 -9.79 17.10 15.36
C ILE A 146 -9.99 16.56 16.77
N GLU A 147 -9.09 16.85 17.70
CA GLU A 147 -9.20 16.50 19.10
C GLU A 147 -10.45 17.13 19.73
N SER A 148 -10.72 18.41 19.43
CA SER A 148 -11.92 19.08 19.91
C SER A 148 -13.20 18.43 19.37
N VAL A 149 -13.24 18.01 18.09
CA VAL A 149 -14.37 17.26 17.54
C VAL A 149 -14.53 15.90 18.22
N ALA A 150 -13.44 15.17 18.45
CA ALA A 150 -13.48 13.89 19.15
C ALA A 150 -14.05 14.04 20.57
N ARG A 151 -13.63 15.08 21.31
CA ARG A 151 -14.16 15.41 22.65
C ARG A 151 -15.65 15.77 22.60
N ASP A 152 -16.08 16.60 21.65
CA ASP A 152 -17.49 16.96 21.48
C ASP A 152 -18.39 15.76 21.11
N MET A 153 -17.80 14.72 20.52
CA MET A 153 -18.47 13.45 20.20
C MET A 153 -18.40 12.44 21.35
N GLY A 154 -17.74 12.76 22.46
CA GLY A 154 -17.59 11.87 23.62
C GLY A 154 -16.59 10.72 23.41
N VAL A 155 -15.72 10.81 22.40
CA VAL A 155 -14.73 9.79 22.00
C VAL A 155 -13.29 10.35 21.99
N GLY A 156 -13.04 11.37 22.82
CA GLY A 156 -11.75 12.05 22.90
C GLY A 156 -10.59 11.14 23.34
N ASP A 157 -10.89 10.05 24.03
CA ASP A 157 -9.95 9.00 24.42
C ASP A 157 -9.41 8.17 23.24
N THR A 158 -10.10 8.21 22.09
CA THR A 158 -9.65 7.53 20.86
C THR A 158 -8.70 8.39 20.02
N PHE A 159 -8.53 9.68 20.35
CA PHE A 159 -7.63 10.58 19.65
C PHE A 159 -6.18 10.23 19.97
N VAL A 160 -5.38 10.00 18.93
CA VAL A 160 -3.97 9.62 19.08
C VAL A 160 -3.08 10.28 18.01
N PRO A 161 -1.82 10.60 18.33
CA PRO A 161 -0.82 10.96 17.32
C PRO A 161 -0.57 9.77 16.39
N THR A 162 -0.42 10.03 15.10
CA THR A 162 -0.23 8.93 14.13
C THR A 162 1.17 8.32 14.21
N PRO A 163 1.30 6.98 14.09
CA PRO A 163 2.59 6.33 13.89
C PRO A 163 3.05 6.59 12.45
N VAL A 164 4.18 7.28 12.30
CA VAL A 164 4.68 7.75 11.01
C VAL A 164 6.12 7.33 10.72
N GLY A 165 6.40 7.03 9.45
CA GLY A 165 7.75 6.72 8.94
C GLY A 165 8.53 7.96 8.51
N VAL A 166 8.90 8.82 9.45
CA VAL A 166 9.58 10.10 9.22
C VAL A 166 10.72 10.30 10.21
N TYR A 167 11.87 10.79 9.72
CA TYR A 167 12.92 11.29 10.59
C TYR A 167 12.63 12.75 10.97
N PHE A 168 12.22 13.01 12.20
CA PHE A 168 11.95 14.37 12.68
C PHE A 168 13.25 15.14 12.94
N GLY A 169 14.16 14.64 13.79
CA GLY A 169 15.49 15.23 14.00
C GLY A 169 15.47 16.74 14.27
N GLU A 170 16.61 17.41 14.03
CA GLU A 170 16.65 18.88 13.95
C GLU A 170 16.20 19.31 12.54
N PRO A 171 15.18 20.17 12.39
CA PRO A 171 14.62 20.53 11.09
C PRO A 171 15.67 21.01 10.08
N GLY A 172 15.70 20.40 8.90
CA GLY A 172 16.62 20.78 7.82
C GLY A 172 18.09 20.33 8.02
N LYS A 173 18.44 19.75 9.17
CA LYS A 173 19.79 19.25 9.42
C LYS A 173 19.95 17.81 8.94
N THR A 174 20.96 17.59 8.12
CA THR A 174 21.35 16.24 7.66
C THR A 174 22.24 15.58 8.69
N VAL A 175 21.95 14.32 9.01
CA VAL A 175 22.74 13.44 9.86
C VAL A 175 23.10 12.16 9.10
N PRO A 176 24.20 11.49 9.46
CA PRO A 176 24.48 10.14 9.01
C PRO A 176 23.34 9.17 9.35
N ASP A 177 23.31 8.02 8.68
CA ASP A 177 22.31 6.97 8.84
C ASP A 177 21.91 6.70 10.32
N PRO A 178 20.69 7.10 10.73
CA PRO A 178 20.26 6.95 12.12
C PRO A 178 19.62 5.58 12.42
N TYR A 179 19.42 4.71 11.40
CA TYR A 179 18.62 3.49 11.55
C TYR A 179 19.42 2.21 11.33
N PHE A 180 20.38 2.21 10.40
CA PHE A 180 20.99 0.99 9.87
C PHE A 180 22.48 0.85 10.23
N GLY A 181 22.99 1.62 11.20
CA GLY A 181 24.36 1.45 11.68
C GLY A 181 25.44 1.85 10.66
N GLY A 182 25.14 2.84 9.81
CA GLY A 182 26.08 3.42 8.85
C GLY A 182 26.05 2.79 7.46
N VAL A 183 25.23 1.76 7.23
CA VAL A 183 25.07 1.12 5.91
C VAL A 183 23.95 1.73 5.08
N GLY A 184 23.04 2.47 5.71
CA GLY A 184 21.97 3.18 5.03
C GLY A 184 22.36 4.57 4.56
N PRO A 185 21.45 5.27 3.85
CA PRO A 185 21.67 6.65 3.44
C PRO A 185 21.44 7.62 4.61
N GLU A 186 21.99 8.83 4.48
CA GLU A 186 21.76 9.96 5.38
C GLU A 186 20.26 10.32 5.53
N ARG A 187 19.94 11.07 6.57
CA ARG A 187 18.60 11.62 6.81
C ARG A 187 18.67 13.09 7.15
N THR A 188 17.70 13.85 6.67
CA THR A 188 17.54 15.26 7.01
C THR A 188 16.29 15.42 7.85
N GLY A 189 16.38 16.17 8.95
CA GLY A 189 15.24 16.39 9.84
C GLY A 189 14.05 17.03 9.13
N CYS A 190 12.85 16.60 9.48
CA CYS A 190 11.62 17.04 8.84
C CYS A 190 11.38 18.53 9.07
N VAL A 191 11.00 19.23 8.01
CA VAL A 191 10.63 20.66 8.03
C VAL A 191 9.12 20.87 8.05
N GLU A 192 8.36 19.78 8.21
CA GLU A 192 6.90 19.82 8.46
C GLU A 192 6.11 20.60 7.41
N CYS A 193 6.48 20.40 6.14
CA CYS A 193 5.94 21.15 5.01
C CYS A 193 4.66 20.57 4.37
N GLY A 194 4.11 19.46 4.88
CA GLY A 194 2.92 18.81 4.31
C GLY A 194 3.10 18.19 2.91
N GLU A 195 4.31 18.17 2.35
CA GLU A 195 4.60 17.72 0.97
C GLU A 195 4.73 16.19 0.83
N CYS A 196 4.37 15.41 1.85
CA CYS A 196 4.59 13.96 1.84
C CYS A 196 3.98 13.28 0.61
N MET A 197 2.77 13.67 0.20
CA MET A 197 2.06 13.03 -0.91
C MET A 197 2.48 13.52 -2.31
N THR A 198 3.23 14.63 -2.41
CA THR A 198 3.85 15.09 -3.66
C THR A 198 5.27 14.56 -3.87
N GLY A 199 5.79 13.84 -2.87
CA GLY A 199 7.16 13.34 -2.82
C GLY A 199 8.00 14.23 -1.92
N CYS A 200 8.59 13.65 -0.87
CA CYS A 200 9.41 14.41 0.08
C CYS A 200 10.73 14.83 -0.59
N ARG A 201 10.90 16.14 -0.79
CA ARG A 201 12.08 16.74 -1.40
C ARG A 201 13.21 17.04 -0.41
N HIS A 202 13.00 16.71 0.86
CA HIS A 202 13.80 17.21 1.98
C HIS A 202 14.50 16.10 2.76
N GLY A 203 14.67 14.89 2.24
CA GLY A 203 15.39 13.84 2.99
C GLY A 203 14.60 13.11 4.07
N ALA A 204 13.59 13.73 4.69
CA ALA A 204 12.98 13.29 5.95
C ALA A 204 12.08 12.04 5.89
N LYS A 205 11.28 11.87 4.82
CA LYS A 205 10.35 10.73 4.71
C LYS A 205 11.12 9.44 4.44
N ASN A 206 10.91 8.42 5.26
CA ASN A 206 11.54 7.10 5.10
C ASN A 206 10.89 6.32 3.94
N THR A 207 11.24 6.70 2.72
CA THR A 207 10.84 5.99 1.49
C THR A 207 11.61 4.69 1.32
N LEU A 208 11.10 3.78 0.49
CA LEU A 208 11.72 2.47 0.31
C LEU A 208 13.13 2.54 -0.28
N VAL A 209 13.41 3.55 -1.11
CA VAL A 209 14.76 3.82 -1.65
C VAL A 209 15.76 4.25 -0.58
N LYS A 210 15.28 4.61 0.61
CA LYS A 210 16.12 5.00 1.76
C LYS A 210 16.23 3.89 2.82
N ASN A 211 15.47 2.81 2.70
CA ASN A 211 15.53 1.64 3.59
C ASN A 211 15.66 0.35 2.77
N TYR A 212 14.69 -0.58 2.85
CA TYR A 212 14.67 -1.89 2.19
C TYR A 212 15.26 -1.90 0.78
N LEU A 213 14.75 -1.07 -0.13
CA LEU A 213 15.17 -1.11 -1.54
C LEU A 213 16.57 -0.55 -1.73
N GLY A 214 16.90 0.54 -1.03
CA GLY A 214 18.25 1.12 -1.07
C GLY A 214 19.30 0.18 -0.50
N LEU A 215 18.98 -0.51 0.60
CA LEU A 215 19.83 -1.53 1.22
C LEU A 215 19.97 -2.77 0.34
N ALA A 216 18.89 -3.23 -0.30
CA ALA A 216 18.91 -4.35 -1.24
C ALA A 216 19.83 -4.04 -2.43
N GLU A 217 19.71 -2.84 -3.01
CA GLU A 217 20.55 -2.38 -4.13
C GLU A 217 22.03 -2.29 -3.70
N ARG A 218 22.31 -1.72 -2.53
CA ARG A 218 23.67 -1.67 -1.97
C ARG A 218 24.26 -3.06 -1.74
N ALA A 219 23.43 -4.03 -1.42
CA ALA A 219 23.82 -5.42 -1.20
C ALA A 219 23.89 -6.26 -2.50
N GLY A 220 23.56 -5.68 -3.66
CA GLY A 220 23.73 -6.32 -4.98
C GLY A 220 22.44 -6.66 -5.73
N ALA A 221 21.25 -6.25 -5.26
CA ALA A 221 20.03 -6.37 -6.07
C ALA A 221 20.10 -5.43 -7.29
N GLU A 222 19.77 -5.94 -8.48
CA GLU A 222 19.71 -5.13 -9.70
C GLU A 222 18.33 -4.50 -9.87
N ILE A 223 18.25 -3.19 -10.11
CA ILE A 223 16.98 -2.50 -10.33
C ILE A 223 16.86 -2.03 -11.78
N HIS A 224 15.81 -2.47 -12.48
CA HIS A 224 15.50 -2.09 -13.86
C HIS A 224 14.30 -1.13 -13.90
N PRO A 225 14.51 0.20 -13.79
CA PRO A 225 13.44 1.18 -13.93
C PRO A 225 12.92 1.28 -15.37
N LEU A 226 11.78 1.95 -15.54
CA LEU A 226 11.12 2.19 -16.84
C LEU A 226 10.92 0.91 -17.67
N THR A 227 10.68 -0.21 -16.99
CA THR A 227 10.55 -1.53 -17.59
C THR A 227 9.24 -2.17 -17.12
N THR A 228 8.33 -2.42 -18.05
CA THR A 228 7.02 -3.04 -17.76
C THR A 228 7.07 -4.52 -18.11
N VAL A 229 6.79 -5.39 -17.15
CA VAL A 229 6.52 -6.81 -17.40
C VAL A 229 5.20 -6.98 -18.15
N THR A 230 5.21 -7.80 -19.19
CA THR A 230 4.04 -8.03 -20.06
C THR A 230 3.58 -9.48 -20.10
N ALA A 231 4.46 -10.45 -19.80
CA ALA A 231 4.09 -11.86 -19.74
C ALA A 231 4.99 -12.64 -18.79
N LEU A 232 4.42 -13.69 -18.20
CA LEU A 232 5.10 -14.69 -17.38
C LEU A 232 4.91 -16.04 -18.07
N ARG A 233 5.99 -16.72 -18.44
CA ARG A 233 5.91 -18.05 -19.07
C ARG A 233 6.61 -19.09 -18.20
N PRO A 234 5.86 -20.02 -17.58
CA PRO A 234 6.49 -21.13 -16.89
C PRO A 234 7.18 -22.05 -17.89
N LEU A 235 8.28 -22.66 -17.48
CA LEU A 235 9.02 -23.66 -18.22
C LEU A 235 8.81 -25.04 -17.58
N PRO A 236 9.05 -26.17 -18.30
CA PRO A 236 8.81 -27.51 -17.79
C PRO A 236 9.57 -27.88 -16.52
N ASP A 237 10.70 -27.21 -16.27
CA ASP A 237 11.53 -27.38 -15.07
C ASP A 237 11.07 -26.53 -13.87
N GLY A 238 9.94 -25.84 -13.98
CA GLY A 238 9.40 -24.95 -12.95
C GLY A 238 10.02 -23.55 -12.93
N SER A 239 10.98 -23.24 -13.82
CA SER A 239 11.54 -21.91 -13.97
C SER A 239 10.70 -21.02 -14.90
N TRP A 240 11.14 -19.79 -15.15
CA TRP A 240 10.34 -18.76 -15.82
C TRP A 240 11.11 -18.01 -16.90
N ARG A 241 10.42 -17.73 -18.02
CA ARG A 241 10.74 -16.59 -18.89
C ARG A 241 9.78 -15.44 -18.62
N VAL A 242 10.33 -14.27 -18.33
CA VAL A 242 9.55 -13.06 -18.07
C VAL A 242 9.81 -12.05 -19.16
N GLU A 243 8.77 -11.74 -19.94
CA GLU A 243 8.84 -10.79 -21.04
C GLU A 243 8.59 -9.37 -20.54
N THR A 244 9.40 -8.43 -21.02
CA THR A 244 9.35 -7.03 -20.64
C THR A 244 9.40 -6.12 -21.86
N ARG A 245 9.01 -4.86 -21.65
CA ARG A 245 9.18 -3.77 -22.61
C ARG A 245 9.53 -2.48 -21.90
N ARG A 246 10.13 -1.54 -22.62
CA ARG A 246 10.28 -0.16 -22.13
C ARG A 246 8.90 0.46 -21.85
N THR A 247 8.72 0.99 -20.65
CA THR A 247 7.50 1.68 -20.24
C THR A 247 7.21 2.87 -21.15
N GLY A 248 5.95 3.05 -21.55
CA GLY A 248 5.52 4.19 -22.37
C GLY A 248 5.90 4.14 -23.85
N ALA A 249 6.69 3.17 -24.30
CA ALA A 249 7.16 3.10 -25.67
C ALA A 249 6.04 2.70 -26.67
N TRP A 250 5.74 3.59 -27.62
CA TRP A 250 4.87 3.30 -28.76
C TRP A 250 5.63 2.58 -29.89
N VAL A 251 6.82 3.07 -30.21
CA VAL A 251 7.76 2.55 -31.23
C VAL A 251 9.06 2.11 -30.53
N ARG A 252 9.80 1.13 -31.09
CA ARG A 252 11.05 0.59 -30.52
C ARG A 252 10.90 0.19 -29.04
N ARG A 253 9.98 -0.75 -28.78
CA ARG A 253 9.62 -1.24 -27.43
C ARG A 253 10.78 -1.89 -26.65
N ARG A 254 11.92 -2.15 -27.32
CA ARG A 254 13.12 -2.81 -26.79
C ARG A 254 12.74 -4.03 -25.93
N PRO A 255 12.03 -5.02 -26.49
CA PRO A 255 11.62 -6.18 -25.73
C PRO A 255 12.86 -6.87 -25.16
N ARG A 256 12.77 -7.27 -23.89
CA ARG A 256 13.79 -8.07 -23.19
C ARG A 256 13.09 -9.20 -22.46
N THR A 257 13.76 -10.34 -22.39
CA THR A 257 13.28 -11.51 -21.66
C THR A 257 14.30 -11.84 -20.58
N PHE A 258 13.82 -12.06 -19.36
CA PHE A 258 14.62 -12.54 -18.24
C PHE A 258 14.34 -14.02 -18.02
N ALA A 259 15.38 -14.84 -17.87
CA ALA A 259 15.30 -16.19 -17.35
C ALA A 259 15.51 -16.18 -15.84
N ALA A 260 14.52 -16.67 -15.08
CA ALA A 260 14.55 -16.66 -13.62
C ALA A 260 14.09 -18.01 -13.04
N ARG A 261 14.69 -18.46 -11.94
CA ARG A 261 14.24 -19.67 -11.24
C ARG A 261 12.92 -19.42 -10.51
N HIS A 262 12.82 -18.28 -9.82
CA HIS A 262 11.61 -17.86 -9.13
C HIS A 262 11.13 -16.49 -9.62
N VAL A 263 9.83 -16.27 -9.54
CA VAL A 263 9.20 -14.97 -9.80
C VAL A 263 8.39 -14.54 -8.58
N VAL A 264 8.58 -13.30 -8.14
CA VAL A 264 7.76 -12.68 -7.10
C VAL A 264 7.00 -11.52 -7.72
N LEU A 265 5.67 -11.56 -7.65
CA LEU A 265 4.81 -10.46 -8.06
C LEU A 265 4.61 -9.51 -6.89
N ALA A 266 5.06 -8.28 -7.09
CA ALA A 266 4.90 -7.18 -6.16
C ALA A 266 4.52 -5.88 -6.89
N ALA A 267 3.69 -6.00 -7.93
CA ALA A 267 3.35 -4.93 -8.86
C ALA A 267 2.24 -4.00 -8.34
N GLY A 268 1.89 -4.14 -7.06
CA GLY A 268 0.73 -3.55 -6.43
C GLY A 268 -0.54 -4.29 -6.85
N THR A 269 -1.57 -4.19 -6.02
CA THR A 269 -2.81 -4.96 -6.16
C THR A 269 -3.38 -4.94 -7.59
N TRP A 270 -3.48 -3.75 -8.18
CA TRP A 270 -3.94 -3.58 -9.55
C TRP A 270 -3.01 -4.21 -10.61
N GLY A 271 -1.70 -4.02 -10.47
CA GLY A 271 -0.71 -4.51 -11.42
C GLY A 271 -0.63 -6.03 -11.42
N THR A 272 -0.55 -6.63 -10.23
CA THR A 272 -0.46 -8.07 -10.01
C THR A 272 -1.70 -8.79 -10.53
N GLN A 273 -2.90 -8.36 -10.11
CA GLN A 273 -4.15 -8.96 -10.59
C GLN A 273 -4.27 -8.86 -12.12
N ARG A 274 -3.97 -7.70 -12.72
CA ARG A 274 -4.06 -7.55 -14.18
C ARG A 274 -3.10 -8.45 -14.94
N LEU A 275 -1.88 -8.63 -14.44
CA LEU A 275 -0.91 -9.53 -15.04
C LEU A 275 -1.40 -10.97 -14.96
N LEU A 276 -1.86 -11.43 -13.79
CA LEU A 276 -2.38 -12.78 -13.58
C LEU A 276 -3.64 -13.05 -14.43
N PHE A 277 -4.58 -12.11 -14.49
CA PHE A 277 -5.74 -12.23 -15.36
C PHE A 277 -5.34 -12.35 -16.83
N ALA A 278 -4.37 -11.56 -17.30
CA ALA A 278 -3.88 -11.64 -18.67
C ALA A 278 -3.21 -13.00 -18.95
N MET A 279 -2.49 -13.57 -17.99
CA MET A 279 -1.85 -14.89 -18.15
C MET A 279 -2.87 -16.03 -18.12
N ARG A 280 -3.87 -15.97 -17.25
CA ARG A 280 -4.99 -16.93 -17.22
C ARG A 280 -5.77 -16.89 -18.53
N ASP A 281 -6.19 -15.70 -18.94
CA ASP A 281 -7.07 -15.50 -20.08
C ASP A 281 -6.40 -15.82 -21.43
N SER A 282 -5.07 -15.80 -21.48
CA SER A 282 -4.28 -16.22 -22.64
C SER A 282 -3.86 -17.70 -22.59
N GLY A 283 -4.27 -18.44 -21.56
CA GLY A 283 -3.96 -19.86 -21.39
C GLY A 283 -2.50 -20.14 -20.98
N VAL A 284 -1.72 -19.12 -20.63
CA VAL A 284 -0.32 -19.28 -20.19
C VAL A 284 -0.25 -19.78 -18.75
N LEU A 285 -1.17 -19.35 -17.90
CA LEU A 285 -1.31 -19.85 -16.53
C LEU A 285 -2.72 -20.46 -16.30
N PRO A 286 -3.02 -21.63 -16.90
CA PRO A 286 -4.36 -22.22 -16.85
C PRO A 286 -4.75 -22.79 -15.48
N HIS A 287 -3.78 -23.04 -14.59
CA HIS A 287 -4.00 -23.63 -13.26
C HIS A 287 -4.21 -22.59 -12.16
N LEU A 288 -4.31 -21.29 -12.51
CA LEU A 288 -4.62 -20.26 -11.53
C LEU A 288 -5.98 -20.51 -10.89
N SER A 289 -6.02 -20.40 -9.57
CA SER A 289 -7.25 -20.54 -8.79
C SER A 289 -8.40 -19.70 -9.36
N SER A 290 -9.61 -20.28 -9.30
CA SER A 290 -10.86 -19.60 -9.63
C SER A 290 -11.15 -18.39 -8.73
N ARG A 291 -10.46 -18.30 -7.58
CA ARG A 291 -10.55 -17.20 -6.60
C ARG A 291 -9.82 -15.93 -7.00
N LEU A 292 -9.09 -15.93 -8.13
CA LEU A 292 -8.43 -14.72 -8.63
C LEU A 292 -9.42 -13.55 -8.79
N GLY A 293 -9.16 -12.47 -8.06
CA GLY A 293 -9.95 -11.23 -8.02
C GLY A 293 -11.03 -11.18 -6.93
N VAL A 294 -11.33 -12.32 -6.29
CA VAL A 294 -12.30 -12.40 -5.18
C VAL A 294 -11.68 -11.79 -3.91
N LEU A 295 -12.53 -11.17 -3.07
CA LEU A 295 -12.10 -10.42 -1.87
C LEU A 295 -11.13 -9.27 -2.18
N THR A 296 -11.31 -8.60 -3.32
CA THR A 296 -10.64 -7.32 -3.56
C THR A 296 -11.37 -6.23 -2.75
N ARG A 297 -10.64 -5.39 -2.02
CA ARG A 297 -11.22 -4.38 -1.13
C ARG A 297 -10.70 -2.99 -1.45
N THR A 298 -11.51 -1.98 -1.09
CA THR A 298 -11.21 -0.55 -1.22
C THR A 298 -11.00 0.11 0.15
N ASN A 299 -10.85 -0.72 1.20
CA ASN A 299 -10.72 -0.31 2.60
C ASN A 299 -11.91 0.54 3.12
N SER A 300 -13.07 0.45 2.43
CA SER A 300 -14.29 1.22 2.69
C SER A 300 -14.04 2.71 2.89
N GLU A 301 -13.37 3.32 1.90
CA GLU A 301 -12.87 4.68 2.00
C GLU A 301 -13.81 5.77 1.47
N ALA A 302 -13.82 6.90 2.19
CA ALA A 302 -14.29 8.18 1.68
C ALA A 302 -13.22 9.26 1.87
N ILE A 303 -13.06 10.11 0.86
CA ILE A 303 -12.22 11.31 0.93
C ILE A 303 -13.16 12.50 0.99
N LEU A 304 -13.28 13.06 2.19
CA LEU A 304 -14.13 14.21 2.50
C LEU A 304 -13.25 15.43 2.80
N GLY A 305 -13.85 16.58 3.07
CA GLY A 305 -13.06 17.73 3.52
C GLY A 305 -13.88 18.92 3.98
N ALA A 306 -13.18 19.89 4.55
CA ALA A 306 -13.73 21.15 5.01
C ALA A 306 -12.92 22.29 4.36
N GLY A 307 -13.55 23.05 3.47
CA GLY A 307 -12.89 24.13 2.71
C GLY A 307 -13.41 25.51 3.07
N ARG A 308 -12.55 26.38 3.60
CA ARG A 308 -12.85 27.82 3.80
C ARG A 308 -12.78 28.54 2.46
N THR A 309 -13.54 29.60 2.23
CA THR A 309 -13.47 30.38 0.98
C THR A 309 -12.17 31.18 0.84
N GLU A 310 -11.52 31.50 1.96
CA GLU A 310 -10.29 32.28 2.05
C GLU A 310 -9.32 31.66 3.06
N VAL A 311 -8.02 31.94 2.87
CA VAL A 311 -6.96 31.52 3.80
C VAL A 311 -7.09 32.32 5.08
N ASN A 312 -7.03 31.67 6.23
CA ASN A 312 -6.90 32.34 7.52
C ASN A 312 -5.40 32.40 7.89
N PRO A 313 -4.78 33.60 7.96
CA PRO A 313 -3.36 33.73 8.31
C PRO A 313 -2.99 33.18 9.69
N GLU A 314 -3.95 33.11 10.61
CA GLU A 314 -3.75 32.61 11.98
C GLU A 314 -3.87 31.09 12.07
N LEU A 315 -4.29 30.41 10.99
CA LEU A 315 -4.54 28.98 10.95
C LEU A 315 -3.81 28.33 9.76
N ASP A 316 -2.59 27.85 10.00
CA ASP A 316 -1.83 27.13 8.97
C ASP A 316 -2.24 25.65 8.90
N LEU A 317 -3.17 25.34 8.01
CA LEU A 317 -3.63 23.96 7.74
C LEU A 317 -2.60 23.11 6.97
N THR A 318 -1.49 23.69 6.52
CA THR A 318 -0.43 22.97 5.79
C THR A 318 0.71 22.50 6.68
N ALA A 319 0.78 23.00 7.92
CA ALA A 319 1.82 22.67 8.88
C ALA A 319 1.74 21.19 9.31
N GLY A 320 2.91 20.58 9.47
CA GLY A 320 3.08 19.19 9.90
C GLY A 320 3.44 18.24 8.76
N VAL A 321 3.53 16.96 9.10
CA VAL A 321 3.50 15.87 8.11
C VAL A 321 2.09 15.75 7.50
N ALA A 322 1.92 14.99 6.42
CA ALA A 322 0.62 14.92 5.73
C ALA A 322 -0.55 14.48 6.63
N ILE A 323 -0.29 13.60 7.61
CA ILE A 323 -1.25 13.12 8.61
C ILE A 323 -0.55 13.06 9.97
N THR A 324 -1.05 13.83 10.94
CA THR A 324 -0.42 14.07 12.25
C THR A 324 -1.13 13.38 13.41
N SER A 325 -2.44 13.18 13.31
CA SER A 325 -3.27 12.55 14.32
C SER A 325 -4.35 11.67 13.67
N SER A 326 -5.13 10.98 14.48
CA SER A 326 -6.35 10.30 14.05
C SER A 326 -7.26 10.04 15.24
N PHE A 327 -8.51 9.68 14.99
CA PHE A 327 -9.42 9.20 16.03
C PHE A 327 -10.47 8.24 15.46
N HIS A 328 -11.20 7.57 16.35
CA HIS A 328 -12.25 6.61 15.99
C HIS A 328 -13.62 7.14 16.44
N PRO A 329 -14.42 7.78 15.56
CA PRO A 329 -15.78 8.21 15.90
C PRO A 329 -16.71 7.05 16.26
N THR A 330 -16.44 5.86 15.73
CA THR A 330 -17.09 4.59 16.08
C THR A 330 -16.04 3.49 16.09
N ALA A 331 -16.34 2.33 16.69
CA ALA A 331 -15.40 1.21 16.80
C ALA A 331 -14.91 0.68 15.43
N ASP A 332 -15.68 0.92 14.36
CA ASP A 332 -15.41 0.45 13.00
C ASP A 332 -15.01 1.56 12.02
N THR A 333 -14.94 2.83 12.46
CA THR A 333 -14.59 3.97 11.59
C THR A 333 -13.36 4.68 12.11
N HIS A 334 -12.37 4.88 11.25
CA HIS A 334 -11.11 5.57 11.54
C HIS A 334 -10.99 6.82 10.67
N ILE A 335 -10.65 7.96 11.28
CA ILE A 335 -10.54 9.24 10.58
C ILE A 335 -9.17 9.88 10.78
N GLU A 336 -8.57 10.29 9.66
CA GLU A 336 -7.27 10.95 9.60
C GLU A 336 -7.37 12.33 8.92
N PRO A 337 -6.95 13.44 9.57
CA PRO A 337 -6.78 14.74 8.92
C PRO A 337 -5.59 14.73 7.96
N VAL A 338 -5.89 14.89 6.67
CA VAL A 338 -4.92 14.90 5.59
C VAL A 338 -4.69 16.33 5.08
N ARG A 339 -3.43 16.66 4.80
CA ARG A 339 -3.03 17.95 4.18
C ARG A 339 -2.06 17.77 3.02
N TYR A 340 -2.00 18.81 2.19
CA TYR A 340 -1.00 18.99 1.15
C TYR A 340 -0.16 20.23 1.47
N GLY A 341 1.12 20.21 1.11
CA GLY A 341 2.00 21.37 1.25
C GLY A 341 1.58 22.58 0.40
N LYS A 342 2.07 23.76 0.78
CA LYS A 342 1.71 25.05 0.15
C LYS A 342 1.90 25.00 -1.37
N GLY A 343 0.91 25.50 -2.11
CA GLY A 343 0.93 25.53 -3.58
C GLY A 343 0.46 24.25 -4.27
N SER A 344 0.32 23.13 -3.56
CA SER A 344 -0.16 21.85 -4.11
C SER A 344 -1.68 21.81 -4.24
N ASN A 345 -2.21 22.63 -5.15
CA ASN A 345 -3.65 22.90 -5.24
C ASN A 345 -4.41 22.15 -6.34
N ALA A 346 -3.75 21.37 -7.20
CA ALA A 346 -4.40 20.65 -8.30
C ALA A 346 -5.45 19.65 -7.81
N MET A 347 -5.27 19.08 -6.61
CA MET A 347 -6.26 18.19 -5.98
C MET A 347 -7.58 18.89 -5.65
N GLY A 348 -7.59 20.22 -5.51
CA GLY A 348 -8.80 20.99 -5.35
C GLY A 348 -9.77 20.90 -6.53
N LEU A 349 -9.29 20.48 -7.72
CA LEU A 349 -10.16 20.19 -8.88
C LEU A 349 -11.13 19.03 -8.63
N LEU A 350 -10.84 18.16 -7.67
CA LEU A 350 -11.70 17.05 -7.30
C LEU A 350 -12.81 17.45 -6.31
N GLN A 351 -12.69 18.61 -5.66
CA GLN A 351 -13.58 19.04 -4.58
C GLN A 351 -14.97 19.42 -5.08
N THR A 352 -15.97 19.09 -4.27
CA THR A 352 -17.37 19.53 -4.42
C THR A 352 -18.05 19.61 -3.05
N TYR A 353 -19.35 19.88 -3.00
CA TYR A 353 -20.14 19.94 -1.76
C TYR A 353 -20.34 18.56 -1.13
N LEU A 354 -20.38 18.51 0.20
CA LEU A 354 -20.79 17.31 0.92
C LEU A 354 -22.27 17.03 0.67
N VAL A 355 -22.62 15.81 0.26
CA VAL A 355 -24.02 15.40 0.01
C VAL A 355 -24.29 14.01 0.52
N ASP A 356 -25.25 13.87 1.44
CA ASP A 356 -25.60 12.58 2.04
C ASP A 356 -26.20 11.58 1.05
N GLY A 357 -26.01 10.29 1.35
CA GLY A 357 -26.78 9.19 0.77
C GLY A 357 -28.25 9.14 1.22
N GLY A 358 -28.96 8.10 0.79
CA GLY A 358 -30.27 7.73 1.36
C GLY A 358 -31.50 8.54 0.95
N ARG A 359 -31.38 9.56 0.08
CA ARG A 359 -32.54 10.35 -0.40
C ARG A 359 -32.99 9.93 -1.80
N ARG A 360 -34.30 10.09 -2.08
CA ARG A 360 -34.91 9.85 -3.41
C ARG A 360 -34.28 10.69 -4.52
N THR A 361 -33.92 11.94 -4.22
CA THR A 361 -33.27 12.84 -5.19
C THR A 361 -31.80 12.46 -5.37
N PRO A 362 -31.33 12.22 -6.61
CA PRO A 362 -29.93 11.92 -6.89
C PRO A 362 -28.97 12.95 -6.30
N ARG A 363 -27.79 12.51 -5.85
CA ARG A 363 -26.79 13.40 -5.23
C ARG A 363 -26.35 14.52 -6.17
N TRP A 364 -26.10 14.19 -7.45
CA TRP A 364 -25.70 15.20 -8.46
C TRP A 364 -26.73 16.33 -8.55
N ALA A 365 -28.03 16.01 -8.61
CA ALA A 365 -29.09 17.01 -8.68
C ALA A 365 -29.11 17.91 -7.45
N ARG A 366 -28.83 17.36 -6.26
CA ARG A 366 -28.71 18.15 -5.02
C ARG A 366 -27.47 19.05 -5.03
N VAL A 367 -26.32 18.55 -5.49
CA VAL A 367 -25.10 19.38 -5.66
C VAL A 367 -25.37 20.56 -6.59
N PHE A 368 -25.99 20.31 -7.76
CA PHE A 368 -26.32 21.39 -8.69
C PHE A 368 -27.37 22.34 -8.12
N GLY A 369 -28.37 21.84 -7.39
CA GLY A 369 -29.33 22.66 -6.67
C GLY A 369 -28.66 23.60 -5.67
N THR A 370 -27.75 23.08 -4.83
CA THR A 370 -26.95 23.90 -3.90
C THR A 370 -26.07 24.91 -4.63
N ALA A 371 -25.46 24.50 -5.74
CA ALA A 371 -24.62 25.38 -6.56
C ALA A 371 -25.41 26.54 -7.18
N LEU A 372 -26.62 26.27 -7.68
CA LEU A 372 -27.53 27.28 -8.23
C LEU A 372 -28.08 28.22 -7.14
N ALA A 373 -28.34 27.70 -5.94
CA ALA A 373 -28.80 28.51 -4.80
C ALA A 373 -27.69 29.43 -4.25
N HIS A 374 -26.41 29.05 -4.39
CA HIS A 374 -25.27 29.79 -3.84
C HIS A 374 -24.14 29.97 -4.88
N PRO A 375 -24.37 30.71 -5.98
CA PRO A 375 -23.44 30.76 -7.10
C PRO A 375 -22.09 31.40 -6.72
N VAL A 376 -22.11 32.49 -5.95
CA VAL A 376 -20.88 33.18 -5.50
C VAL A 376 -20.06 32.31 -4.56
N LEU A 377 -20.71 31.65 -3.59
CA LEU A 377 -20.05 30.72 -2.68
C LEU A 377 -19.43 29.55 -3.45
N THR A 378 -20.16 29.00 -4.44
CA THR A 378 -19.70 27.89 -5.27
C THR A 378 -18.44 28.24 -6.05
N VAL A 379 -18.43 29.40 -6.71
CA VAL A 379 -17.24 29.88 -7.43
C VAL A 379 -16.06 30.06 -6.48
N ARG A 380 -16.27 30.61 -5.28
CA ARG A 380 -15.21 30.77 -4.27
C ARG A 380 -14.71 29.42 -3.74
N LEU A 381 -15.61 28.47 -3.50
CA LEU A 381 -15.27 27.12 -3.04
C LEU A 381 -14.40 26.38 -4.06
N LEU A 382 -14.85 26.32 -5.32
CA LEU A 382 -14.19 25.61 -6.42
C LEU A 382 -12.90 26.28 -6.92
N ARG A 383 -12.60 27.52 -6.49
CA ARG A 383 -11.37 28.23 -6.87
C ARG A 383 -10.13 27.54 -6.29
N THR A 384 -9.33 26.87 -7.10
CA THR A 384 -8.15 26.14 -6.60
C THR A 384 -6.99 27.01 -6.08
N ARG A 385 -7.01 28.34 -6.24
CA ARG A 385 -5.94 29.20 -5.71
C ARG A 385 -5.83 29.06 -4.18
N ARG A 386 -4.62 28.71 -3.69
CA ARG A 386 -4.30 28.50 -2.26
C ARG A 386 -5.24 27.51 -1.57
N TRP A 387 -5.72 26.50 -2.31
CA TRP A 387 -6.64 25.49 -1.81
C TRP A 387 -6.05 24.68 -0.64
N SER A 388 -4.79 24.26 -0.75
CA SER A 388 -4.04 23.54 0.30
C SER A 388 -3.99 24.31 1.61
N GLU A 389 -3.90 25.64 1.55
CA GLU A 389 -3.81 26.54 2.71
C GLU A 389 -5.16 26.81 3.39
N ARG A 390 -6.28 26.44 2.77
CA ARG A 390 -7.64 26.76 3.27
C ARG A 390 -8.56 25.54 3.40
N THR A 391 -8.01 24.34 3.20
CA THR A 391 -8.80 23.10 3.16
C THR A 391 -8.15 22.02 4.01
N LEU A 392 -8.93 21.43 4.92
CA LEU A 392 -8.55 20.22 5.63
C LEU A 392 -9.28 19.03 5.00
N ILE A 393 -8.53 18.01 4.57
CA ILE A 393 -9.11 16.78 4.00
C ILE A 393 -9.30 15.79 5.15
N LEU A 394 -10.35 14.99 5.08
CA LEU A 394 -10.61 13.90 6.03
C LEU A 394 -10.61 12.58 5.25
N LEU A 395 -9.62 11.73 5.54
CA LEU A 395 -9.63 10.35 5.09
C LEU A 395 -10.44 9.54 6.09
N VAL A 396 -11.54 8.95 5.63
CA VAL A 396 -12.42 8.10 6.42
C VAL A 396 -12.25 6.68 5.93
N MET A 397 -11.95 5.75 6.84
CA MET A 397 -11.79 4.33 6.57
C MET A 397 -12.75 3.54 7.47
N GLN A 398 -13.28 2.41 6.98
CA GLN A 398 -14.06 1.50 7.82
C GLN A 398 -13.57 0.05 7.75
N SER A 399 -13.63 -0.64 8.88
CA SER A 399 -13.30 -2.07 9.01
C SER A 399 -14.46 -3.02 8.64
N LEU A 400 -15.43 -2.56 7.84
CA LEU A 400 -16.55 -3.38 7.38
C LEU A 400 -16.06 -4.58 6.56
N ASP A 401 -16.66 -5.76 6.79
CA ASP A 401 -16.38 -6.93 5.95
C ASP A 401 -17.18 -6.85 4.64
N ASN A 402 -16.65 -6.07 3.70
CA ASN A 402 -17.13 -5.97 2.34
C ASN A 402 -16.01 -6.16 1.32
N SER A 403 -16.40 -6.51 0.11
CA SER A 403 -15.46 -6.64 -1.00
C SER A 403 -16.12 -6.34 -2.34
N ILE A 404 -15.28 -6.07 -3.33
CA ILE A 404 -15.60 -6.24 -4.74
C ILE A 404 -14.92 -7.50 -5.27
N THR A 405 -15.43 -7.99 -6.40
CA THR A 405 -14.77 -9.03 -7.17
C THR A 405 -14.30 -8.42 -8.49
N THR A 406 -13.00 -8.42 -8.71
CA THR A 406 -12.42 -8.03 -9.99
C THR A 406 -12.43 -9.22 -10.94
N TYR A 407 -12.59 -8.94 -12.23
CA TYR A 407 -12.61 -9.97 -13.25
C TYR A 407 -12.36 -9.37 -14.63
N THR A 408 -12.18 -10.25 -15.62
CA THR A 408 -12.13 -9.86 -17.02
C THR A 408 -13.40 -10.30 -17.75
N LYS A 409 -13.96 -9.38 -18.55
CA LYS A 409 -15.10 -9.66 -19.42
C LYS A 409 -14.67 -9.55 -20.88
N ARG A 410 -15.05 -10.52 -21.71
CA ARG A 410 -14.88 -10.43 -23.17
C ARG A 410 -15.89 -9.42 -23.74
N GLY A 411 -15.41 -8.49 -24.56
CA GLY A 411 -16.21 -7.57 -25.34
C GLY A 411 -15.76 -7.53 -26.80
N LEU A 412 -16.36 -6.64 -27.59
CA LEU A 412 -16.09 -6.52 -29.04
C LEU A 412 -14.63 -6.18 -29.35
N PHE A 413 -13.95 -5.42 -28.48
CA PHE A 413 -12.55 -4.99 -28.65
C PHE A 413 -11.55 -5.78 -27.79
N GLY A 414 -11.90 -7.02 -27.43
CA GLY A 414 -11.08 -7.89 -26.57
C GLY A 414 -11.55 -7.93 -25.12
N ARG A 415 -10.69 -8.38 -24.21
CA ARG A 415 -11.03 -8.52 -22.79
C ARG A 415 -10.78 -7.22 -22.03
N ARG A 416 -11.71 -6.85 -21.17
CA ARG A 416 -11.62 -5.67 -20.30
C ARG A 416 -11.59 -6.10 -18.83
N TYR A 417 -10.66 -5.52 -18.07
CA TYR A 417 -10.61 -5.62 -16.62
C TYR A 417 -11.69 -4.71 -15.99
N THR A 418 -12.50 -5.28 -15.10
CA THR A 418 -13.66 -4.63 -14.48
C THR A 418 -13.92 -5.22 -13.10
N SER A 419 -14.90 -4.67 -12.38
CA SER A 419 -15.37 -5.16 -11.09
C SER A 419 -16.89 -5.33 -11.05
N LYS A 420 -17.34 -6.01 -10.00
CA LYS A 420 -18.72 -6.14 -9.54
C LYS A 420 -18.73 -6.22 -8.00
N GLN A 421 -19.90 -6.08 -7.39
CA GLN A 421 -20.09 -6.40 -5.97
C GLN A 421 -19.55 -7.79 -5.64
N GLY A 422 -18.82 -7.88 -4.52
CA GLY A 422 -18.21 -9.10 -4.01
C GLY A 422 -18.97 -9.63 -2.80
N TYR A 423 -18.21 -10.06 -1.79
CA TYR A 423 -18.75 -10.58 -0.54
C TYR A 423 -19.23 -9.46 0.38
N GLY A 424 -20.19 -9.77 1.25
CA GLY A 424 -20.70 -8.86 2.26
C GLY A 424 -21.54 -7.71 1.69
N GLU A 425 -21.67 -6.67 2.50
CA GLU A 425 -22.42 -5.47 2.16
C GLU A 425 -21.81 -4.73 0.96
N PRO A 426 -22.60 -3.97 0.19
CA PRO A 426 -22.06 -3.06 -0.81
C PRO A 426 -21.02 -2.12 -0.20
N ASN A 427 -19.93 -1.86 -0.92
CA ASN A 427 -18.99 -0.82 -0.51
C ASN A 427 -19.77 0.48 -0.25
N PRO A 428 -19.59 1.11 0.92
CA PRO A 428 -20.44 2.21 1.32
C PRO A 428 -20.22 3.38 0.35
N ALA A 429 -21.26 3.73 -0.39
CA ALA A 429 -21.26 4.96 -1.16
C ALA A 429 -21.42 6.18 -0.25
N TRP A 430 -21.79 5.99 1.02
CA TRP A 430 -22.00 7.04 2.02
C TRP A 430 -21.62 6.50 3.40
N ILE A 431 -20.80 7.25 4.13
CA ILE A 431 -20.35 6.90 5.48
C ILE A 431 -20.90 7.97 6.44
N PRO A 432 -22.03 7.73 7.12
CA PRO A 432 -22.67 8.73 7.97
C PRO A 432 -21.77 9.31 9.08
N PRO A 433 -21.00 8.48 9.84
CA PRO A 433 -20.07 9.02 10.84
C PRO A 433 -19.03 9.98 10.24
N GLY A 434 -18.49 9.65 9.06
CA GLY A 434 -17.56 10.51 8.34
C GLY A 434 -18.18 11.85 7.91
N HIS A 435 -19.45 11.84 7.47
CA HIS A 435 -20.18 13.06 7.13
C HIS A 435 -20.48 13.92 8.36
N GLU A 436 -20.83 13.31 9.49
CA GLU A 436 -21.02 14.03 10.75
C GLU A 436 -19.73 14.73 11.19
N VAL A 437 -18.61 14.00 11.22
CA VAL A 437 -17.29 14.56 11.56
C VAL A 437 -16.93 15.69 10.60
N THR A 438 -17.16 15.52 9.30
CA THR A 438 -16.90 16.56 8.29
C THR A 438 -17.67 17.85 8.58
N ARG A 439 -18.93 17.76 9.03
CA ARG A 439 -19.72 18.95 9.42
C ARG A 439 -19.17 19.61 10.68
N ARG A 440 -18.88 18.83 11.73
CA ARG A 440 -18.33 19.36 12.99
C ARG A 440 -16.96 20.03 12.77
N VAL A 441 -16.09 19.42 11.97
CA VAL A 441 -14.82 20.02 11.55
C VAL A 441 -15.07 21.31 10.75
N SER A 442 -16.04 21.30 9.84
CA SER A 442 -16.38 22.49 9.04
C SER A 442 -16.91 23.64 9.91
N GLU A 443 -17.72 23.36 10.93
CA GLU A 443 -18.22 24.34 11.88
C GLU A 443 -17.08 24.99 12.66
N LYS A 444 -16.16 24.19 13.24
CA LYS A 444 -14.97 24.71 13.95
C LYS A 444 -14.04 25.51 13.03
N LEU A 445 -13.97 25.11 11.76
CA LEU A 445 -13.17 25.80 10.74
C LEU A 445 -13.85 27.00 10.11
N GLY A 446 -15.13 27.31 10.38
CA GLY A 446 -15.89 28.29 9.58
C GLY A 446 -15.81 28.00 8.07
N ALA A 447 -15.84 26.71 7.71
CA ALA A 447 -15.62 26.19 6.37
C ALA A 447 -16.92 25.58 5.79
N THR A 448 -16.91 25.36 4.48
CA THR A 448 -17.96 24.60 3.81
C THR A 448 -17.62 23.11 3.81
N PRO A 449 -18.53 22.23 4.25
CA PRO A 449 -18.32 20.79 4.17
C PRO A 449 -18.31 20.34 2.70
N GLY A 450 -17.33 19.53 2.35
CA GLY A 450 -17.04 19.08 1.00
C GLY A 450 -16.85 17.58 0.87
N SER A 451 -17.02 17.10 -0.37
CA SER A 451 -16.71 15.74 -0.82
C SER A 451 -15.97 15.83 -2.16
N THR A 452 -15.89 14.73 -2.91
CA THR A 452 -15.27 14.68 -4.24
C THR A 452 -16.29 14.42 -5.35
N TRP A 453 -15.99 14.86 -6.58
CA TRP A 453 -16.86 14.60 -7.74
C TRP A 453 -17.21 13.11 -7.95
N PRO A 454 -16.27 12.14 -7.83
CA PRO A 454 -16.62 10.72 -7.94
C PRO A 454 -17.65 10.25 -6.91
N ASP A 455 -17.57 10.73 -5.67
CA ASP A 455 -18.51 10.38 -4.60
C ASP A 455 -19.95 10.86 -4.90
N VAL A 456 -20.10 11.99 -5.57
CA VAL A 456 -21.42 12.49 -6.04
C VAL A 456 -22.10 11.50 -6.99
N PHE A 457 -21.33 10.69 -7.72
CA PHE A 457 -21.83 9.65 -8.62
C PHE A 457 -21.80 8.25 -8.00
N GLY A 458 -21.53 8.13 -6.69
CA GLY A 458 -21.46 6.86 -5.99
C GLY A 458 -20.24 6.00 -6.37
N VAL A 459 -19.18 6.63 -6.86
CA VAL A 459 -17.92 5.95 -7.22
C VAL A 459 -16.84 6.38 -6.23
N PRO A 460 -16.55 5.61 -5.17
CA PRO A 460 -15.56 5.98 -4.16
C PRO A 460 -14.15 6.09 -4.77
N MET A 461 -13.34 6.95 -4.17
CA MET A 461 -11.92 7.09 -4.47
C MET A 461 -11.13 6.53 -3.29
N THR A 462 -10.26 5.55 -3.56
CA THR A 462 -9.48 4.87 -2.54
C THR A 462 -7.99 5.01 -2.81
N ALA A 463 -7.20 5.17 -1.75
CA ALA A 463 -5.75 5.04 -1.78
C ALA A 463 -5.30 3.62 -1.40
N HIS A 464 -6.19 2.81 -0.81
CA HIS A 464 -5.89 1.49 -0.28
C HIS A 464 -6.68 0.39 -1.00
N PHE A 465 -6.29 0.13 -2.25
CA PHE A 465 -6.78 -1.00 -3.03
C PHE A 465 -5.99 -2.27 -2.71
N ILE A 466 -6.65 -3.28 -2.12
CA ILE A 466 -6.01 -4.48 -1.54
C ILE A 466 -6.80 -5.77 -1.89
N GLY A 467 -6.22 -6.93 -1.62
CA GLY A 467 -6.84 -8.24 -1.85
C GLY A 467 -6.94 -8.69 -3.32
N GLY A 468 -7.74 -9.71 -3.60
CA GLY A 468 -7.87 -10.31 -4.93
C GLY A 468 -6.85 -11.38 -5.29
N CYS A 469 -5.79 -11.55 -4.49
CA CYS A 469 -4.91 -12.71 -4.50
C CYS A 469 -4.75 -13.23 -3.07
N VAL A 470 -5.87 -13.46 -2.38
CA VAL A 470 -5.89 -13.77 -0.95
C VAL A 470 -5.25 -15.13 -0.64
N ILE A 471 -4.72 -15.25 0.58
CA ILE A 471 -4.22 -16.48 1.16
C ILE A 471 -5.41 -17.36 1.54
N GLY A 472 -5.34 -18.66 1.22
CA GLY A 472 -6.31 -19.65 1.64
C GLY A 472 -5.64 -20.96 2.04
N ALA A 473 -6.38 -21.81 2.74
CA ALA A 473 -5.92 -23.14 3.14
C ALA A 473 -5.65 -24.06 1.92
N ASP A 474 -6.36 -23.83 0.83
CA ASP A 474 -6.25 -24.56 -0.43
C ASP A 474 -6.59 -23.65 -1.65
N ALA A 475 -6.55 -24.23 -2.84
CA ALA A 475 -6.79 -23.54 -4.10
C ALA A 475 -8.25 -23.11 -4.33
N ASP A 476 -9.21 -23.67 -3.60
CA ASP A 476 -10.64 -23.31 -3.70
C ASP A 476 -10.98 -22.16 -2.74
N HIS A 477 -10.18 -21.95 -1.70
CA HIS A 477 -10.38 -20.88 -0.73
C HIS A 477 -9.47 -19.66 -0.96
N GLY A 478 -8.36 -19.78 -1.70
CA GLY A 478 -7.47 -18.67 -1.99
C GLY A 478 -6.71 -18.78 -3.32
N VAL A 479 -5.99 -17.72 -3.68
CA VAL A 479 -5.05 -17.73 -4.82
C VAL A 479 -3.66 -18.14 -4.38
N LEU A 480 -3.32 -17.84 -3.13
CA LEU A 480 -2.04 -18.13 -2.53
C LEU A 480 -2.21 -19.18 -1.45
N ASP A 481 -1.19 -20.04 -1.33
CA ASP A 481 -1.03 -20.83 -0.14
C ASP A 481 -0.54 -19.96 1.03
N PRO A 482 -0.53 -20.50 2.27
CA PRO A 482 -0.11 -19.76 3.46
C PRO A 482 1.36 -19.31 3.47
N TYR A 483 2.17 -19.72 2.49
CA TYR A 483 3.55 -19.32 2.30
C TYR A 483 3.73 -18.32 1.15
N HIS A 484 2.63 -17.72 0.66
CA HIS A 484 2.58 -16.79 -0.48
C HIS A 484 2.90 -17.40 -1.84
N ARG A 485 2.93 -18.73 -2.00
CA ARG A 485 3.09 -19.39 -3.30
C ARG A 485 1.75 -19.42 -4.02
N VAL A 486 1.74 -19.11 -5.31
CA VAL A 486 0.52 -19.17 -6.13
C VAL A 486 0.13 -20.62 -6.33
N TRP A 487 -1.09 -21.01 -5.97
CA TRP A 487 -1.58 -22.37 -6.19
C TRP A 487 -1.40 -22.81 -7.66
N GLY A 488 -0.86 -24.02 -7.86
CA GLY A 488 -0.50 -24.56 -9.17
C GLY A 488 0.86 -24.10 -9.71
N TYR A 489 1.53 -23.13 -9.07
CA TYR A 489 2.81 -22.57 -9.50
C TYR A 489 3.76 -22.35 -8.31
N PRO A 490 4.40 -23.40 -7.76
CA PRO A 490 5.18 -23.32 -6.51
C PRO A 490 6.36 -22.33 -6.52
N THR A 491 6.90 -22.00 -7.69
CA THR A 491 8.01 -21.05 -7.88
C THR A 491 7.55 -19.62 -8.24
N LEU A 492 6.24 -19.37 -8.24
CA LEU A 492 5.62 -18.04 -8.38
C LEU A 492 5.03 -17.63 -7.03
N SER A 493 5.37 -16.44 -6.55
CA SER A 493 4.82 -15.89 -5.32
C SER A 493 4.15 -14.53 -5.56
N VAL A 494 3.21 -14.16 -4.69
CA VAL A 494 2.61 -12.82 -4.64
C VAL A 494 2.85 -12.23 -3.26
N ILE A 495 3.58 -11.11 -3.22
CA ILE A 495 4.00 -10.46 -1.98
C ILE A 495 3.76 -8.95 -2.14
N ASP A 496 2.50 -8.55 -2.31
CA ASP A 496 2.06 -7.15 -2.28
C ASP A 496 0.65 -7.02 -1.68
N GLY A 497 0.04 -5.84 -1.81
CA GLY A 497 -1.30 -5.56 -1.30
C GLY A 497 -2.40 -6.51 -1.80
N SER A 498 -2.20 -7.24 -2.90
CA SER A 498 -3.17 -8.25 -3.34
C SER A 498 -3.21 -9.51 -2.47
N ALA A 499 -2.16 -9.78 -1.70
CA ALA A 499 -2.10 -10.90 -0.75
C ALA A 499 -2.84 -10.63 0.57
N ILE A 500 -3.20 -9.38 0.86
CA ILE A 500 -3.97 -9.03 2.05
C ILE A 500 -5.32 -9.75 2.00
N SER A 501 -5.59 -10.58 3.00
CA SER A 501 -6.69 -11.54 2.97
C SER A 501 -7.97 -11.03 3.65
N ALA A 502 -7.83 -10.04 4.53
CA ALA A 502 -8.92 -9.46 5.33
C ALA A 502 -8.92 -7.92 5.26
N ASN A 503 -10.03 -7.28 5.64
CA ASN A 503 -10.08 -5.82 5.71
C ASN A 503 -9.25 -5.32 6.91
N LEU A 504 -8.43 -4.30 6.70
CA LEU A 504 -7.53 -3.78 7.72
C LEU A 504 -8.19 -2.74 8.62
N GLY A 505 -9.08 -1.91 8.06
CA GLY A 505 -9.59 -0.71 8.73
C GLY A 505 -8.54 0.37 8.97
N VAL A 506 -7.31 0.17 8.49
CA VAL A 506 -6.15 1.06 8.66
C VAL A 506 -5.26 1.03 7.41
N ASN A 507 -4.25 1.90 7.34
CA ASN A 507 -3.37 2.00 6.16
C ASN A 507 -2.54 0.71 5.94
N PRO A 508 -2.47 0.17 4.71
CA PRO A 508 -1.96 -1.17 4.43
C PRO A 508 -0.44 -1.31 4.38
N SER A 509 0.30 -0.20 4.28
CA SER A 509 1.75 -0.24 4.02
C SER A 509 2.53 -1.07 5.02
N LEU A 510 2.21 -0.96 6.32
CA LEU A 510 2.90 -1.71 7.36
C LEU A 510 2.57 -3.20 7.29
N THR A 511 1.31 -3.56 7.05
CA THR A 511 0.89 -4.97 6.90
C THR A 511 1.51 -5.62 5.68
N ILE A 512 1.60 -4.91 4.54
CA ILE A 512 2.28 -5.43 3.34
C ILE A 512 3.76 -5.71 3.66
N ALA A 513 4.42 -4.81 4.38
CA ALA A 513 5.81 -5.02 4.79
C ALA A 513 5.94 -6.20 5.77
N ALA A 514 5.05 -6.32 6.75
CA ALA A 514 5.06 -7.43 7.72
C ALA A 514 4.79 -8.79 7.05
N GLN A 515 3.83 -8.89 6.13
CA GLN A 515 3.61 -10.10 5.35
C GLN A 515 4.80 -10.46 4.46
N ALA A 516 5.48 -9.46 3.89
CA ALA A 516 6.68 -9.68 3.09
C ALA A 516 7.88 -10.14 3.94
N GLU A 517 8.07 -9.54 5.13
CA GLU A 517 9.07 -9.98 6.11
C GLU A 517 8.81 -11.43 6.52
N ARG A 518 7.56 -11.76 6.84
CA ARG A 518 7.14 -13.13 7.13
C ARG A 518 7.47 -14.05 5.97
N ALA A 519 6.92 -13.78 4.79
CA ALA A 519 7.08 -14.64 3.62
C ALA A 519 8.56 -14.88 3.32
N ALA A 520 9.39 -13.84 3.27
CA ALA A 520 10.81 -13.97 2.98
C ALA A 520 11.58 -14.69 4.09
N SER A 521 11.19 -14.54 5.37
CA SER A 521 11.83 -15.26 6.48
C SER A 521 11.70 -16.79 6.38
N LEU A 522 10.65 -17.27 5.70
CA LEU A 522 10.40 -18.70 5.48
C LEU A 522 11.13 -19.26 4.25
N TRP A 523 11.81 -18.43 3.45
CA TRP A 523 12.63 -18.93 2.34
C TRP A 523 13.94 -19.52 2.89
N PRO A 524 14.44 -20.61 2.30
CA PRO A 524 15.78 -21.12 2.64
C PRO A 524 16.86 -20.12 2.23
N ASN A 525 18.10 -20.27 2.74
CA ASN A 525 19.21 -19.60 2.07
C ASN A 525 19.47 -20.26 0.71
N ASN A 526 20.11 -19.55 -0.20
CA ASN A 526 20.44 -20.10 -1.51
C ASN A 526 21.34 -21.35 -1.36
N GLY A 527 20.87 -22.48 -1.91
CA GLY A 527 21.51 -23.79 -1.81
C GLY A 527 21.12 -24.62 -0.58
N GLU A 528 20.28 -24.12 0.33
CA GLU A 528 19.66 -24.92 1.40
C GLU A 528 18.37 -25.59 0.93
N GLU A 529 17.99 -26.66 1.63
CA GLU A 529 16.71 -27.33 1.44
C GLU A 529 15.55 -26.43 1.89
N ASP A 530 14.47 -26.42 1.11
CA ASP A 530 13.25 -25.70 1.46
C ASP A 530 12.44 -26.50 2.48
N THR A 531 12.38 -26.00 3.72
CA THR A 531 11.68 -26.66 4.83
C THR A 531 10.18 -26.40 4.85
N ARG A 532 9.67 -25.53 3.95
CA ARG A 532 8.23 -25.31 3.79
C ARG A 532 7.60 -26.59 3.22
N PRO A 533 6.49 -27.08 3.80
CA PRO A 533 5.73 -28.18 3.23
C PRO A 533 5.47 -28.02 1.73
N PRO A 534 5.54 -29.10 0.93
CA PRO A 534 5.14 -29.07 -0.47
C PRO A 534 3.71 -28.55 -0.64
N MET A 535 3.44 -27.94 -1.79
CA MET A 535 2.11 -27.41 -2.09
C MET A 535 1.06 -28.52 -2.05
N GLY A 536 -0.05 -28.28 -1.36
CA GLY A 536 -1.14 -29.25 -1.15
C GLY A 536 -1.13 -29.94 0.21
N HIS A 537 -0.02 -29.84 0.96
CA HIS A 537 -0.01 -30.27 2.36
C HIS A 537 -0.65 -29.22 3.29
N PRO A 538 -1.25 -29.65 4.42
CA PRO A 538 -1.72 -28.72 5.44
C PRO A 538 -0.64 -27.74 5.90
N TYR A 539 -1.08 -26.55 6.29
CA TYR A 539 -0.17 -25.55 6.83
C TYR A 539 0.54 -26.06 8.09
N ARG A 540 1.83 -25.75 8.20
CA ARG A 540 2.62 -26.00 9.40
C ARG A 540 3.52 -24.79 9.63
N ARG A 541 3.49 -24.22 10.82
CA ARG A 541 4.43 -23.16 11.17
C ARG A 541 5.85 -23.70 11.09
N VAL A 542 6.70 -23.07 10.28
CA VAL A 542 8.12 -23.42 10.15
C VAL A 542 8.99 -22.35 10.80
N PRO A 543 10.14 -22.70 11.38
CA PRO A 543 11.07 -21.71 11.93
C PRO A 543 11.54 -20.72 10.85
N ALA A 544 11.70 -19.45 11.24
CA ALA A 544 12.29 -18.45 10.37
C ALA A 544 13.76 -18.79 10.11
N VAL A 545 14.19 -18.73 8.85
CA VAL A 545 15.55 -19.04 8.43
C VAL A 545 16.42 -17.79 8.52
N ARG A 546 17.48 -17.83 9.34
CA ARG A 546 18.46 -16.75 9.44
C ARG A 546 19.20 -16.55 8.12
N PRO A 547 19.26 -15.33 7.57
CA PRO A 547 20.07 -15.07 6.38
C PRO A 547 21.56 -15.22 6.68
N ARG A 548 22.33 -15.69 5.69
CA ARG A 548 23.79 -15.81 5.78
C ARG A 548 24.50 -14.46 5.89
N ASN A 549 23.98 -13.44 5.20
CA ASN A 549 24.62 -12.13 5.07
C ASN A 549 23.63 -11.00 5.41
N PRO A 550 23.20 -10.85 6.68
CA PRO A 550 22.36 -9.72 7.07
C PRO A 550 23.07 -8.39 6.76
N VAL A 551 22.38 -7.48 6.08
CA VAL A 551 22.96 -6.22 5.60
C VAL A 551 23.05 -5.19 6.73
N VAL A 552 22.07 -5.18 7.62
CA VAL A 552 22.04 -4.27 8.77
C VAL A 552 22.82 -4.88 9.93
N PRO A 553 23.85 -4.20 10.47
CA PRO A 553 24.66 -4.70 11.58
C PRO A 553 23.82 -5.02 12.82
N ALA A 554 24.19 -6.06 13.57
CA ALA A 554 23.41 -6.57 14.71
C ALA A 554 23.15 -5.53 15.83
N GLY A 555 24.04 -4.54 16.00
CA GLY A 555 23.89 -3.47 16.98
C GLY A 555 23.05 -2.27 16.51
N ALA A 556 22.62 -2.24 15.26
CA ALA A 556 21.84 -1.12 14.74
C ALA A 556 20.36 -1.19 15.18
N PRO A 557 19.67 -0.03 15.28
CA PRO A 557 18.25 0.01 15.65
C PRO A 557 17.36 -0.92 14.80
N ALA A 558 17.59 -0.98 13.50
CA ALA A 558 16.82 -1.76 12.55
C ALA A 558 17.44 -3.12 12.19
N ALA A 559 18.38 -3.63 13.00
CA ALA A 559 18.96 -4.97 12.82
C ALA A 559 17.87 -6.04 12.67
N LEU A 560 18.10 -7.03 11.80
CA LEU A 560 17.14 -8.12 11.60
C LEU A 560 17.02 -8.96 12.88
N ARG A 561 15.81 -8.98 13.44
CA ARG A 561 15.44 -9.80 14.60
C ARG A 561 14.46 -10.86 14.13
N LEU A 562 14.93 -12.11 14.09
CA LEU A 562 14.05 -13.22 13.79
C LEU A 562 13.22 -13.59 15.03
N PRO A 563 11.95 -13.95 14.83
CA PRO A 563 11.12 -14.43 15.91
C PRO A 563 11.66 -15.74 16.49
N LEU A 564 11.57 -15.87 17.80
CA LEU A 564 11.76 -17.14 18.51
C LEU A 564 10.37 -17.77 18.71
N TYR A 565 10.09 -18.85 18.01
CA TYR A 565 8.86 -19.62 18.19
C TYR A 565 9.17 -20.88 18.99
N VAL A 566 8.44 -21.12 20.09
CA VAL A 566 8.46 -22.42 20.75
C VAL A 566 7.62 -23.37 19.90
N VAL A 567 8.28 -24.21 19.10
CA VAL A 567 7.62 -25.31 18.40
C VAL A 567 7.37 -26.39 19.43
N ARG A 568 6.12 -26.58 19.86
CA ARG A 568 5.75 -27.78 20.62
C ARG A 568 5.51 -28.89 19.60
N ASP A 569 6.41 -29.87 19.56
CA ASP A 569 6.17 -31.10 18.80
C ASP A 569 4.98 -31.82 19.43
N SER A 570 3.82 -31.76 18.79
CA SER A 570 2.70 -32.64 19.09
C SER A 570 3.01 -34.00 18.50
N GLY A 571 3.75 -34.85 19.24
CA GLY A 571 4.16 -36.15 18.76
C GLY A 571 5.02 -36.97 19.70
N ALA A 572 4.59 -37.14 20.96
CA ALA A 572 5.02 -38.27 21.80
C ALA A 572 3.99 -38.51 22.91
N ASP A 573 2.76 -38.90 22.54
CA ASP A 573 1.95 -39.70 23.46
C ASP A 573 2.70 -41.03 23.63
N THR A 574 3.53 -41.05 24.66
CA THR A 574 4.16 -42.26 25.16
C THR A 574 3.04 -43.13 25.72
N VAL A 575 2.64 -44.10 24.90
CA VAL A 575 2.08 -45.36 25.37
C VAL A 575 3.04 -45.92 26.42
N GLY A 576 2.63 -45.91 27.69
CA GLY A 576 3.41 -46.52 28.77
C GLY A 576 2.85 -46.27 30.16
N GLY A 577 2.04 -47.20 30.67
CA GLY A 577 1.69 -47.24 32.09
C GLY A 577 0.42 -48.01 32.43
N GLN A 578 0.41 -49.32 32.20
CA GLN A 578 -0.53 -50.24 32.86
C GLN A 578 -0.26 -50.34 34.37
N SER A 579 -1.34 -50.55 35.12
CA SER A 579 -1.46 -51.31 36.37
C SER A 579 -0.53 -51.00 37.56
N ALA A 580 -1.10 -50.38 38.60
CA ALA A 580 -1.31 -51.00 39.92
C ALA A 580 -2.36 -50.18 40.68
#